data_AF-A0A660R8A9-F1
#
_entry.id   AF-A0A660R8A9-F1
#
_cell.length_a   1.000
_cell.length_b   1.000
_cell.length_c   1.000
_cell.angle_alpha   90.00
_cell.angle_beta   90.00
_cell.angle_gamma   90.00
#
_symmetry.space_group_name_H-M   'P 1'
#
loop_
_entity.id
_entity.type
_entity.pdbx_description
1 polymer ?
#
loop_
_entity_poly.entity_id
_entity_poly.type
_entity_poly.pdbx_seq_one_letter_code
_entity_poly.pdbx_strand_id
1 'polypeptide(L)'
;MKKISIAFYWHMHQPSYKDMRSGELTAPWVRLHAIKDYYDMMDILNSYPSLRQTFNVTPVLLEQLLEYADKGLQTPETLLQTALKPLKETDNSDKLKLLDEMFLGNYHTMIKPYKRYDELWNKKEFLKREDGKLAGNVHRFSEQDLLDLICLHELSWIDPEFRTDPVIKTLFEKGSGYTEEDRKKIFEKEFEIIRKIVPL
;
A
#
# COMPACT_ATOMS: atom_id res chain seq x y z
N MET A 1 18.18 26.37 34.75
CA MET A 1 17.39 26.25 33.50
C MET A 1 15.95 25.93 33.86
N LYS A 2 14.95 26.59 33.24
CA LYS A 2 13.54 26.22 33.43
C LYS A 2 13.26 24.92 32.68
N LYS A 3 12.58 23.97 33.34
CA LYS A 3 12.12 22.73 32.70
C LYS A 3 10.80 23.01 31.97
N ILE A 4 10.65 22.45 30.78
CA ILE A 4 9.41 22.45 30.00
C ILE A 4 8.88 21.03 29.98
N SER A 5 7.60 20.86 30.24
CA SER A 5 6.90 19.59 30.04
C SER A 5 6.36 19.54 28.61
N ILE A 6 6.69 18.48 27.88
CA ILE A 6 6.23 18.25 26.51
C ILE A 6 5.36 17.00 26.53
N ALA A 7 4.21 17.06 25.88
CA ALA A 7 3.32 15.92 25.67
C ALA A 7 3.13 15.70 24.17
N PHE A 8 3.44 14.50 23.69
CA PHE A 8 3.16 14.08 22.32
C PHE A 8 1.84 13.33 22.28
N TYR A 9 0.94 13.76 21.40
CA TYR A 9 -0.35 13.15 21.16
C TYR A 9 -0.52 12.90 19.66
N TRP A 10 -0.54 11.63 19.29
CA TRP A 10 -0.73 11.18 17.91
C TRP A 10 -2.18 10.78 17.71
N HIS A 11 -2.90 11.54 16.89
CA HIS A 11 -4.27 11.22 16.51
C HIS A 11 -4.28 10.46 15.18
N MET A 12 -4.52 9.15 15.23
CA MET A 12 -4.58 8.29 14.06
C MET A 12 -6.03 8.11 13.62
N HIS A 13 -6.33 8.63 12.43
CA HIS A 13 -7.66 8.60 11.86
C HIS A 13 -7.62 8.28 10.36
N GLN A 14 -8.57 7.46 9.93
CA GLN A 14 -9.01 7.32 8.56
C GLN A 14 -10.55 7.35 8.59
N PRO A 15 -11.22 7.92 7.57
CA PRO A 15 -12.66 7.79 7.45
C PRO A 15 -13.05 6.32 7.22
N SER A 16 -14.35 6.01 7.35
CA SER A 16 -14.84 4.71 6.90
C SER A 16 -14.79 4.65 5.38
N TYR A 17 -14.06 3.67 4.84
CA TYR A 17 -14.12 3.34 3.41
C TYR A 17 -15.09 2.21 3.11
N LYS A 18 -15.74 1.66 4.14
CA LYS A 18 -16.69 0.55 4.01
C LYS A 18 -18.02 1.04 3.46
N ASP A 19 -18.42 0.53 2.31
CA ASP A 19 -19.77 0.73 1.79
C ASP A 19 -20.76 -0.10 2.63
N MET A 20 -21.77 0.57 3.20
CA MET A 20 -22.72 -0.07 4.11
C MET A 20 -23.71 -1.01 3.42
N ARG A 21 -23.81 -0.96 2.07
CA ARG A 21 -24.71 -1.82 1.29
C ARG A 21 -23.97 -3.05 0.77
N SER A 22 -22.81 -2.88 0.15
CA SER A 22 -22.03 -4.00 -0.40
C SER A 22 -21.12 -4.65 0.64
N GLY A 23 -20.72 -3.91 1.68
CA GLY A 23 -19.73 -4.36 2.66
C GLY A 23 -18.28 -4.25 2.18
N GLU A 24 -18.05 -3.74 0.97
CA GLU A 24 -16.73 -3.58 0.35
C GLU A 24 -16.00 -2.36 0.92
N LEU A 25 -14.67 -2.45 1.00
CA LEU A 25 -13.79 -1.33 1.33
C LEU A 25 -13.38 -0.66 0.01
N THR A 26 -13.83 0.57 -0.17
CA THR A 26 -13.76 1.28 -1.46
C THR A 26 -12.41 1.96 -1.73
N ALA A 27 -11.52 2.02 -0.74
CA ALA A 27 -10.20 2.60 -0.89
C ALA A 27 -9.15 1.85 -0.05
N PRO A 28 -7.89 1.78 -0.52
CA PRO A 28 -6.84 0.99 0.11
C PRO A 28 -6.16 1.73 1.27
N TRP A 29 -6.56 2.97 1.58
CA TRP A 29 -5.79 3.87 2.44
C TRP A 29 -5.54 3.33 3.85
N VAL A 30 -6.50 2.63 4.45
CA VAL A 30 -6.26 1.99 5.76
C VAL A 30 -5.16 0.95 5.66
N ARG A 31 -5.16 0.09 4.62
CA ARG A 31 -4.15 -0.93 4.38
C ARG A 31 -2.77 -0.31 4.09
N LEU A 32 -2.71 0.67 3.18
CA LEU A 32 -1.47 1.31 2.76
C LEU A 32 -0.83 2.12 3.90
N HIS A 33 -1.61 2.86 4.68
CA HIS A 33 -1.08 3.57 5.85
C HIS A 33 -0.71 2.61 6.99
N ALA A 34 -1.37 1.47 7.11
CA ALA A 34 -1.02 0.47 8.11
C ALA A 34 0.41 -0.08 7.92
N ILE A 35 0.78 -0.39 6.68
CA ILE A 35 2.11 -0.91 6.35
C ILE A 35 3.21 0.16 6.28
N LYS A 36 2.82 1.44 6.45
CA LYS A 36 3.71 2.59 6.31
C LYS A 36 3.91 3.43 7.58
N ASP A 37 2.85 3.74 8.31
CA ASP A 37 2.84 4.84 9.29
C ASP A 37 2.35 4.46 10.71
N TYR A 38 1.85 3.23 10.93
CA TYR A 38 1.25 2.86 12.21
C TYR A 38 2.18 2.04 13.11
N TYR A 39 2.73 0.93 12.61
CA TYR A 39 3.57 0.06 13.44
C TYR A 39 4.97 0.60 13.65
N ASP A 40 5.59 1.13 12.59
CA ASP A 40 6.93 1.74 12.58
C ASP A 40 7.06 2.85 13.65
N MET A 41 6.05 3.72 13.75
CA MET A 41 6.02 4.79 14.75
C MET A 41 6.01 4.26 16.18
N MET A 42 5.39 3.09 16.42
CA MET A 42 5.38 2.45 17.73
C MET A 42 6.69 1.72 18.01
N ASP A 43 7.26 1.05 16.99
CA ASP A 43 8.47 0.25 17.14
C ASP A 43 9.72 1.12 17.43
N ILE A 44 9.84 2.28 16.78
CA ILE A 44 10.92 3.25 17.04
C ILE A 44 10.97 3.63 18.53
N LEU A 45 9.84 3.60 19.25
CA LEU A 45 9.78 4.00 20.66
C LEU A 45 10.42 3.01 21.60
N ASN A 46 10.56 1.74 21.19
CA ASN A 46 11.29 0.74 21.96
C ASN A 46 12.76 1.18 22.17
N SER A 47 13.31 2.02 21.28
CA SER A 47 14.64 2.61 21.41
C SER A 47 14.71 3.82 22.35
N TYR A 48 13.56 4.36 22.79
CA TYR A 48 13.48 5.57 23.63
C TYR A 48 12.56 5.38 24.86
N PRO A 49 12.88 4.46 25.80
CA PRO A 49 11.97 4.06 26.89
C PRO A 49 11.64 5.18 27.90
N SER A 50 12.39 6.28 27.92
CA SER A 50 12.14 7.43 28.79
C SER A 50 11.12 8.42 28.21
N LEU A 51 10.84 8.35 26.91
CA LEU A 51 9.90 9.24 26.23
C LEU A 51 8.47 8.74 26.43
N ARG A 52 7.58 9.63 26.88
CA ARG A 52 6.14 9.33 27.05
C ARG A 52 5.35 9.92 25.89
N GLN A 53 4.54 9.11 25.24
CA GLN A 53 3.70 9.50 24.09
C GLN A 53 2.33 8.85 24.21
N THR A 54 1.32 9.50 23.63
CA THR A 54 -0.05 8.97 23.57
C THR A 54 -0.44 8.75 22.12
N PHE A 55 -0.90 7.54 21.79
CA PHE A 55 -1.52 7.24 20.51
C PHE A 55 -3.01 7.09 20.71
N ASN A 56 -3.79 7.84 19.95
CA ASN A 56 -5.22 7.67 19.84
C ASN A 56 -5.53 7.07 18.48
N VAL A 57 -6.07 5.85 18.50
CA VAL A 57 -6.62 5.20 17.30
C VAL A 57 -8.13 5.38 17.36
N THR A 58 -8.70 6.04 16.35
CA THR A 58 -10.16 6.23 16.30
C THR A 58 -10.89 4.89 16.13
N PRO A 59 -12.10 4.70 16.71
CA PRO A 59 -12.85 3.44 16.58
C PRO A 59 -13.06 3.00 15.14
N VAL A 60 -13.40 3.95 14.25
CA VAL A 60 -13.61 3.69 12.82
C VAL A 60 -12.34 3.21 12.09
N LEU A 61 -11.15 3.66 12.52
CA LEU A 61 -9.89 3.15 11.99
C LEU A 61 -9.62 1.74 12.52
N LEU A 62 -9.82 1.54 13.82
CA LEU A 62 -9.59 0.24 14.48
C LEU A 62 -10.47 -0.86 13.88
N GLU A 63 -11.76 -0.59 13.64
CA GLU A 63 -12.68 -1.55 13.01
C GLU A 63 -12.19 -2.03 11.63
N GLN A 64 -11.70 -1.11 10.81
CA GLN A 64 -11.18 -1.46 9.48
C GLN A 64 -9.85 -2.22 9.58
N LEU A 65 -8.94 -1.83 10.49
CA LEU A 65 -7.68 -2.55 10.73
C LEU A 65 -7.93 -4.00 11.18
N LEU A 66 -8.92 -4.20 12.07
CA LEU A 66 -9.34 -5.53 12.50
C LEU A 66 -9.87 -6.37 11.34
N GLU A 67 -10.64 -5.77 10.42
CA GLU A 67 -11.13 -6.46 9.23
C GLU A 67 -9.99 -6.92 8.30
N TYR A 68 -8.97 -6.08 8.08
CA TYR A 68 -7.78 -6.50 7.32
C TYR A 68 -6.97 -7.59 8.05
N ALA A 69 -6.81 -7.47 9.37
CA ALA A 69 -6.04 -8.44 10.16
C ALA A 69 -6.70 -9.84 10.18
N ASP A 70 -8.02 -9.89 10.28
CA ASP A 70 -8.83 -11.10 10.29
C ASP A 70 -8.91 -11.75 8.90
N LYS A 71 -9.31 -10.98 7.88
CA LYS A 71 -9.58 -11.53 6.53
C LYS A 71 -8.34 -11.66 5.65
N GLY A 72 -7.29 -10.87 5.90
CA GLY A 72 -6.07 -10.87 5.08
C GLY A 72 -6.37 -10.69 3.59
N LEU A 73 -5.87 -11.62 2.76
CA LEU A 73 -6.10 -11.64 1.31
C LEU A 73 -7.59 -11.71 0.90
N GLN A 74 -8.47 -12.15 1.80
CA GLN A 74 -9.92 -12.24 1.56
C GLN A 74 -10.66 -10.94 1.93
N THR A 75 -9.93 -9.89 2.33
CA THR A 75 -10.55 -8.60 2.64
C THR A 75 -11.22 -8.05 1.37
N PRO A 76 -12.51 -7.67 1.40
CA PRO A 76 -13.23 -7.18 0.24
C PRO A 76 -12.86 -5.72 -0.08
N GLU A 77 -11.57 -5.43 -0.17
CA GLU A 77 -11.02 -4.13 -0.57
C GLU A 77 -10.87 -4.11 -2.09
N THR A 78 -11.49 -3.11 -2.69
CA THR A 78 -11.74 -3.06 -4.13
C THR A 78 -10.44 -3.10 -4.93
N LEU A 79 -9.40 -2.35 -4.57
CA LEU A 79 -8.09 -2.37 -5.23
C LEU A 79 -7.35 -3.69 -5.00
N LEU A 80 -7.28 -4.19 -3.75
CA LEU A 80 -6.69 -5.48 -3.40
C LEU A 80 -7.29 -6.62 -4.24
N GLN A 81 -8.62 -6.71 -4.32
CA GLN A 81 -9.28 -7.77 -5.08
C GLN A 81 -8.97 -7.67 -6.59
N THR A 82 -8.90 -6.46 -7.15
CA THR A 82 -8.43 -6.25 -8.53
C THR A 82 -6.96 -6.64 -8.68
N ALA A 83 -6.11 -6.31 -7.72
CA ALA A 83 -4.68 -6.59 -7.74
C ALA A 83 -4.35 -8.07 -7.53
N LEU A 84 -5.22 -8.86 -6.89
CA LEU A 84 -5.08 -10.31 -6.69
C LEU A 84 -5.65 -11.14 -7.84
N LYS A 85 -6.51 -10.56 -8.68
CA LYS A 85 -7.10 -11.25 -9.84
C LYS A 85 -5.99 -11.83 -10.75
N PRO A 86 -6.15 -13.05 -11.31
CA PRO A 86 -5.20 -13.57 -12.29
C PRO A 86 -5.09 -12.63 -13.49
N LEU A 87 -3.87 -12.30 -13.92
CA LEU A 87 -3.66 -11.29 -14.97
C LEU A 87 -4.31 -11.64 -16.31
N LYS A 88 -4.48 -12.94 -16.58
CA LYS A 88 -5.20 -13.44 -17.77
C LYS A 88 -6.70 -13.12 -17.75
N GLU A 89 -7.26 -12.90 -16.56
CA GLU A 89 -8.67 -12.57 -16.35
C GLU A 89 -8.89 -11.06 -16.15
N THR A 90 -7.80 -10.28 -16.02
CA THR A 90 -7.82 -8.82 -15.85
C THR A 90 -8.25 -8.14 -17.15
N ASP A 91 -9.45 -7.56 -17.14
CA ASP A 91 -10.00 -6.84 -18.29
C ASP A 91 -9.50 -5.39 -18.38
N ASN A 92 -9.91 -4.66 -19.41
CA ASN A 92 -9.49 -3.26 -19.59
C ASN A 92 -9.99 -2.32 -18.48
N SER A 93 -11.12 -2.63 -17.83
CA SER A 93 -11.64 -1.86 -16.70
C SER A 93 -10.75 -2.06 -15.47
N ASP A 94 -10.39 -3.31 -15.18
CA ASP A 94 -9.44 -3.65 -14.12
C ASP A 94 -8.07 -2.97 -14.35
N LYS A 95 -7.57 -3.03 -15.59
CA LYS A 95 -6.30 -2.38 -15.97
C LYS A 95 -6.35 -0.87 -15.75
N LEU A 96 -7.43 -0.22 -16.17
CA LEU A 96 -7.60 1.22 -15.99
C LEU A 96 -7.56 1.57 -14.50
N LYS A 97 -8.29 0.81 -13.68
CA LYS A 97 -8.32 1.02 -12.24
C LYS A 97 -6.95 0.85 -11.59
N LEU A 98 -6.22 -0.22 -11.91
CA LEU A 98 -4.84 -0.40 -11.43
C LEU A 98 -3.96 0.79 -11.82
N LEU A 99 -4.05 1.26 -13.07
CA LEU A 99 -3.27 2.39 -13.56
C LEU A 99 -3.70 3.74 -12.97
N ASP A 100 -4.94 3.91 -12.54
CA ASP A 100 -5.39 5.15 -11.92
C ASP A 100 -5.04 5.19 -10.43
N GLU A 101 -5.20 4.07 -9.72
CA GLU A 101 -5.01 3.99 -8.27
C GLU A 101 -3.56 3.71 -7.86
N MET A 102 -2.87 2.82 -8.57
CA MET A 102 -1.53 2.40 -8.17
C MET A 102 -0.47 3.46 -8.41
N PHE A 103 -0.80 4.59 -9.02
CA PHE A 103 0.11 5.73 -9.15
C PHE A 103 -0.23 6.88 -8.17
N LEU A 104 -1.13 6.69 -7.21
CA LEU A 104 -1.53 7.73 -6.24
C LEU A 104 -0.52 8.00 -5.11
N GLY A 105 0.75 7.59 -5.28
CA GLY A 105 1.87 7.95 -4.40
C GLY A 105 2.59 9.23 -4.84
N ASN A 106 3.43 9.80 -3.97
CA ASN A 106 4.26 10.93 -4.36
C ASN A 106 5.26 10.51 -5.44
N TYR A 107 5.21 11.15 -6.62
CA TYR A 107 6.09 10.79 -7.72
C TYR A 107 7.58 10.86 -7.37
N HIS A 108 8.04 11.92 -6.71
CA HIS A 108 9.46 12.14 -6.46
C HIS A 108 10.05 11.22 -5.40
N THR A 109 9.26 10.79 -4.42
CA THR A 109 9.76 10.00 -3.27
C THR A 109 9.32 8.54 -3.30
N MET A 110 8.23 8.19 -3.97
CA MET A 110 7.67 6.82 -3.96
C MET A 110 7.68 6.13 -5.32
N ILE A 111 7.82 6.87 -6.42
CA ILE A 111 7.75 6.30 -7.79
C ILE A 111 9.11 6.44 -8.48
N LYS A 112 9.55 7.68 -8.71
CA LYS A 112 10.81 8.04 -9.37
C LYS A 112 12.06 7.32 -8.83
N PRO A 113 12.20 7.04 -7.52
CA PRO A 113 13.37 6.33 -7.02
C PRO A 113 13.49 4.89 -7.54
N TYR A 114 12.41 4.26 -7.99
CA TYR A 114 12.39 2.90 -8.49
C TYR A 114 12.33 2.91 -10.02
N LYS A 115 13.46 2.60 -10.68
CA LYS A 115 13.63 2.72 -12.14
C LYS A 115 12.46 2.15 -12.95
N ARG A 116 12.03 0.91 -12.67
CA ARG A 116 10.94 0.28 -13.41
C ARG A 116 9.59 0.96 -13.15
N TYR A 117 9.38 1.46 -11.95
CA TYR A 117 8.14 2.15 -11.59
C TYR A 117 8.04 3.50 -12.31
N ASP A 118 9.16 4.22 -12.39
CA ASP A 118 9.31 5.45 -13.16
C ASP A 118 9.07 5.21 -14.67
N GLU A 119 9.61 4.12 -15.23
CA GLU A 119 9.33 3.73 -16.62
C GLU A 119 7.82 3.52 -16.88
N LEU A 120 7.13 2.83 -15.97
CA LEU A 120 5.69 2.58 -16.07
C LEU A 120 4.87 3.87 -15.92
N TRP A 121 5.27 4.77 -15.01
CA TRP A 121 4.67 6.09 -14.87
C TRP A 121 4.80 6.89 -16.16
N ASN A 122 6.01 6.97 -16.71
CA ASN A 122 6.27 7.71 -17.95
C ASN A 122 5.51 7.10 -19.13
N LYS A 123 5.39 5.77 -19.21
CA LYS A 123 4.53 5.09 -20.19
C LYS A 123 3.08 5.51 -20.05
N LYS A 124 2.50 5.52 -18.84
CA LYS A 124 1.13 5.98 -18.59
C LYS A 124 0.93 7.44 -19.03
N GLU A 125 1.85 8.33 -18.65
CA GLU A 125 1.75 9.75 -18.98
C GLU A 125 1.90 10.02 -20.49
N PHE A 126 2.75 9.27 -21.18
CA PHE A 126 2.85 9.33 -22.64
C PHE A 126 1.53 8.92 -23.31
N LEU A 127 0.98 7.77 -22.93
CA LEU A 127 -0.27 7.23 -23.49
C LEU A 127 -1.49 8.11 -23.21
N LYS A 128 -1.54 8.73 -22.03
CA LYS A 128 -2.60 9.69 -21.69
C LYS A 128 -2.58 10.92 -22.59
N ARG A 129 -1.41 11.38 -23.02
CA ARG A 129 -1.25 12.55 -23.91
C ARG A 129 -1.56 12.23 -25.36
N GLU A 130 -1.21 11.03 -25.83
CA GLU A 130 -1.39 10.61 -27.22
C GLU A 130 -2.87 10.64 -27.65
N ASP A 131 -3.77 10.06 -26.84
CA ASP A 131 -5.21 9.98 -27.16
C ASP A 131 -6.12 10.89 -26.31
N GLY A 132 -5.52 11.73 -25.45
CA GLY A 132 -6.24 12.58 -24.50
C GLY A 132 -6.96 11.84 -23.36
N LYS A 133 -6.98 10.50 -23.38
CA LYS A 133 -7.53 9.63 -22.32
C LYS A 133 -6.73 8.34 -22.20
N LEU A 134 -6.43 7.93 -20.97
CA LEU A 134 -5.72 6.67 -20.69
C LEU A 134 -6.56 5.44 -21.04
N ALA A 135 -7.89 5.50 -20.86
CA ALA A 135 -8.82 4.39 -21.09
C ALA A 135 -8.70 3.76 -22.48
N GLY A 136 -8.43 4.54 -23.53
CA GLY A 136 -8.21 4.03 -24.89
C GLY A 136 -6.93 3.22 -25.05
N ASN A 137 -5.94 3.42 -24.18
CA ASN A 137 -4.58 2.88 -24.30
C ASN A 137 -4.23 1.80 -23.28
N VAL A 138 -5.11 1.43 -22.36
CA VAL A 138 -4.81 0.45 -21.29
C VAL A 138 -4.37 -0.91 -21.83
N HIS A 139 -4.83 -1.29 -23.02
CA HIS A 139 -4.45 -2.52 -23.71
C HIS A 139 -2.95 -2.58 -24.08
N ARG A 140 -2.26 -1.43 -24.09
CA ARG A 140 -0.82 -1.33 -24.37
C ARG A 140 0.06 -1.65 -23.16
N PHE A 141 -0.54 -1.87 -21.99
CA PHE A 141 0.14 -2.46 -20.84
C PHE A 141 0.07 -3.98 -20.93
N SER A 142 1.25 -4.60 -20.98
CA SER A 142 1.41 -6.05 -20.96
C SER A 142 1.08 -6.62 -19.59
N GLU A 143 0.90 -7.94 -19.49
CA GLU A 143 0.73 -8.63 -18.20
C GLU A 143 1.92 -8.33 -17.26
N GLN A 144 3.16 -8.37 -17.78
CA GLN A 144 4.34 -8.05 -16.98
C GLN A 144 4.38 -6.59 -16.52
N ASP A 145 3.90 -5.64 -17.32
CA ASP A 145 3.80 -4.23 -16.88
C ASP A 145 2.86 -4.09 -15.69
N LEU A 146 1.73 -4.81 -15.69
CA LEU A 146 0.76 -4.79 -14.59
C LEU A 146 1.30 -5.49 -13.35
N LEU A 147 1.98 -6.62 -13.52
CA LEU A 147 2.58 -7.35 -12.41
C LEU A 147 3.67 -6.53 -11.72
N ASP A 148 4.54 -5.90 -12.52
CA ASP A 148 5.57 -5.00 -12.00
C ASP A 148 4.93 -3.78 -11.32
N LEU A 149 3.89 -3.20 -11.89
CA LEU A 149 3.16 -2.07 -11.30
C LEU A 149 2.60 -2.43 -9.92
N ILE A 150 1.88 -3.55 -9.82
CA ILE A 150 1.29 -4.03 -8.56
C ILE A 150 2.39 -4.20 -7.52
N CYS A 151 3.43 -4.96 -7.83
CA CYS A 151 4.50 -5.24 -6.87
C CYS A 151 5.24 -3.97 -6.45
N LEU A 152 5.56 -3.06 -7.38
CA LEU A 152 6.29 -1.83 -7.08
C LEU A 152 5.45 -0.82 -6.31
N HIS A 153 4.15 -0.74 -6.58
CA HIS A 153 3.22 0.05 -5.79
C HIS A 153 3.21 -0.43 -4.35
N GLU A 154 2.90 -1.71 -4.14
CA GLU A 154 2.75 -2.27 -2.81
C GLU A 154 4.06 -2.19 -2.02
N LEU A 155 5.20 -2.54 -2.64
CA LEU A 155 6.51 -2.36 -2.02
C LEU A 155 6.79 -0.89 -1.66
N SER A 156 6.48 0.08 -2.52
CA SER A 156 6.81 1.48 -2.22
C SER A 156 6.04 2.07 -1.04
N TRP A 157 4.92 1.46 -0.66
CA TRP A 157 4.16 1.79 0.54
C TRP A 157 4.66 1.09 1.82
N ILE A 158 5.45 0.02 1.72
CA ILE A 158 6.05 -0.60 2.90
C ILE A 158 7.13 0.31 3.48
N ASP A 159 7.00 0.62 4.77
CA ASP A 159 7.96 1.48 5.48
C ASP A 159 9.41 0.93 5.39
N PRO A 160 10.43 1.79 5.22
CA PRO A 160 11.83 1.36 5.20
C PRO A 160 12.27 0.52 6.40
N GLU A 161 11.67 0.68 7.58
CA GLU A 161 11.99 -0.12 8.77
C GLU A 161 11.79 -1.63 8.53
N PHE A 162 10.77 -2.00 7.72
CA PHE A 162 10.50 -3.39 7.37
C PHE A 162 11.42 -3.97 6.31
N ARG A 163 12.30 -3.17 5.69
CA ARG A 163 13.31 -3.66 4.72
C ARG A 163 14.44 -4.44 5.38
N THR A 164 14.44 -4.53 6.71
CA THR A 164 15.27 -5.47 7.46
C THR A 164 14.80 -6.92 7.31
N ASP A 165 13.52 -7.13 6.97
CA ASP A 165 12.97 -8.45 6.66
C ASP A 165 13.60 -9.00 5.36
N PRO A 166 14.19 -10.22 5.38
CA PRO A 166 14.88 -10.77 4.21
C PRO A 166 13.98 -10.90 2.98
N VAL A 167 12.69 -11.20 3.16
CA VAL A 167 11.75 -11.38 2.04
C VAL A 167 11.48 -10.03 1.38
N ILE A 168 11.12 -9.02 2.17
CA ILE A 168 10.86 -7.67 1.67
C ILE A 168 12.12 -7.09 1.00
N LYS A 169 13.28 -7.29 1.63
CA LYS A 169 14.57 -6.84 1.06
C LYS A 169 14.83 -7.44 -0.31
N THR A 170 14.73 -8.77 -0.46
CA THR A 170 14.96 -9.44 -1.75
C THR A 170 13.96 -8.97 -2.80
N LEU A 171 12.70 -8.74 -2.44
CA LEU A 171 11.69 -8.23 -3.36
C LEU A 171 12.01 -6.80 -3.82
N PHE A 172 12.46 -5.91 -2.94
CA PHE A 172 12.93 -4.58 -3.33
C PHE A 172 14.16 -4.62 -4.26
N GLU A 173 15.14 -5.47 -3.94
CA GLU A 173 16.37 -5.62 -4.74
C GLU A 173 16.08 -6.15 -6.15
N LYS A 174 15.02 -6.96 -6.31
CA LYS A 174 14.60 -7.48 -7.60
C LYS A 174 14.19 -6.37 -8.58
N GLY A 175 13.44 -5.37 -8.12
CA GLY A 175 13.14 -4.12 -8.84
C GLY A 175 12.28 -4.22 -10.11
N SER A 176 12.17 -5.39 -10.76
CA SER A 176 11.35 -5.64 -11.96
C SER A 176 11.24 -7.13 -12.27
N GLY A 177 10.40 -7.52 -13.23
CA GLY A 177 10.25 -8.92 -13.63
C GLY A 177 9.64 -9.76 -12.51
N TYR A 178 8.72 -9.16 -11.74
CA TYR A 178 8.03 -9.84 -10.65
C TYR A 178 7.19 -11.00 -11.19
N THR A 179 7.02 -12.00 -10.34
CA THR A 179 6.20 -13.18 -10.62
C THR A 179 4.92 -13.14 -9.79
N GLU A 180 3.96 -13.97 -10.16
CA GLU A 180 2.72 -14.18 -9.38
C GLU A 180 3.00 -14.57 -7.92
N GLU A 181 4.05 -15.35 -7.71
CA GLU A 181 4.49 -15.76 -6.38
C GLU A 181 5.10 -14.59 -5.58
N ASP A 182 5.81 -13.67 -6.25
CA ASP A 182 6.33 -12.46 -5.60
C ASP A 182 5.18 -11.55 -5.18
N ARG A 183 4.20 -11.33 -6.05
CA ARG A 183 2.98 -10.57 -5.74
C ARG A 183 2.28 -11.13 -4.52
N LYS A 184 2.08 -12.45 -4.47
CA LYS A 184 1.48 -13.13 -3.32
C LYS A 184 2.28 -12.90 -2.03
N LYS A 185 3.60 -13.08 -2.08
CA LYS A 185 4.48 -12.85 -0.92
C LYS A 185 4.42 -11.41 -0.41
N ILE A 186 4.36 -10.42 -1.29
CA ILE A 186 4.24 -9.00 -0.90
C ILE A 186 2.98 -8.81 -0.06
N PHE A 187 1.81 -9.22 -0.58
CA PHE A 187 0.56 -9.09 0.16
C PHE A 187 0.56 -9.90 1.47
N GLU A 188 1.14 -11.10 1.49
CA GLU A 188 1.27 -11.87 2.74
C GLU A 188 2.08 -11.11 3.80
N LYS A 189 3.19 -10.47 3.41
CA LYS A 189 4.01 -9.64 4.30
C LYS A 189 3.26 -8.40 4.80
N GLU A 190 2.45 -7.76 3.95
CA GLU A 190 1.61 -6.65 4.39
C GLU A 190 0.65 -7.07 5.50
N PHE A 191 -0.04 -8.20 5.34
CA PHE A 191 -0.96 -8.68 6.36
C PHE A 191 -0.26 -9.17 7.62
N GLU A 192 0.98 -9.68 7.52
CA GLU A 192 1.82 -9.90 8.71
C GLU A 192 2.12 -8.59 9.45
N ILE A 193 2.43 -7.50 8.74
CA ILE A 193 2.66 -6.18 9.35
C ILE A 193 1.38 -5.65 9.99
N ILE A 194 0.25 -5.72 9.30
CA ILE A 194 -1.04 -5.24 9.81
C ILE A 194 -1.43 -5.96 11.10
N ARG A 195 -1.22 -7.28 11.17
CA ARG A 195 -1.47 -8.07 12.39
C ARG A 195 -0.57 -7.68 13.57
N LYS A 196 0.56 -7.00 13.34
CA LYS A 196 1.41 -6.47 14.41
C LYS A 196 0.97 -5.09 14.90
N ILE A 197 0.17 -4.35 14.12
CA ILE A 197 -0.49 -3.10 14.59
C ILE A 197 -1.63 -3.47 15.53
N VAL A 198 -2.31 -4.57 15.20
CA VAL A 198 -3.34 -5.19 16.02
C VAL A 198 -2.67 -6.03 17.12
N PRO A 199 -2.06 -5.35 18.09
CA PRO A 199 -2.50 -5.53 19.47
C PRO A 199 -2.66 -4.15 20.15
N LEU A 200 -3.86 -3.74 20.56
CA LEU A 200 -4.32 -4.03 21.93
C LEU A 200 -4.08 -5.47 22.40
#